data_AF-A0A372LP24-F1
#
_entry.id   AF-A0A372LP24-F1
#
_cell.length_a   1.000
_cell.length_b   1.000
_cell.length_c   1.000
_cell.angle_alpha   90.00
_cell.angle_beta   90.00
_cell.angle_gamma   90.00
#
_symmetry.space_group_name_H-M   'P 1'
#
loop_
_entity.id
_entity.type
_entity.pdbx_description
1 polymer ?
#
loop_
_entity_poly.entity_id
_entity_poly.type
_entity_poly.pdbx_seq_one_letter_code
_entity_poly.pdbx_strand_id
1 'polypeptide(L)'
;MSTCELVKRAYDRYVEINRHTEDEKSIKELGDEYTYRVERAIEDFIHNKNMSLFADDKNNLLYSNGKFWAGIGPGKMARENFKEFLDHEQTKSVIRSILTRDFSQNQNRNLIREYFVYRDRFSYLQGVSFPGAYTNRLFTILLRDISTTISNEKILIDVANAMGLFTNNKSFGELQLYVRSETDKCLKELGLYNQCSTFDKAVISWFIHIELTAMVTMP
;
A
#
# COMPACT_ATOMS: atom_id res chain seq x y z
N MET A 1 -12.40 -5.32 22.89
CA MET A 1 -12.83 -5.22 21.48
C MET A 1 -12.08 -6.27 20.70
N SER A 2 -12.78 -7.11 19.94
CA SER A 2 -12.17 -8.13 19.08
C SER A 2 -11.54 -7.50 17.82
N THR A 3 -10.67 -8.23 17.14
CA THR A 3 -10.05 -7.76 15.89
C THR A 3 -11.09 -7.43 14.82
N CYS A 4 -12.15 -8.23 14.68
CA CYS A 4 -13.17 -7.98 13.67
C CYS A 4 -14.14 -6.85 14.07
N GLU A 5 -14.37 -6.60 15.36
CA GLU A 5 -15.05 -5.37 15.81
C GLU A 5 -14.24 -4.12 15.47
N LEU A 6 -12.91 -4.16 15.67
CA LEU A 6 -12.01 -3.06 15.30
C LEU A 6 -12.02 -2.82 13.78
N VAL A 7 -11.93 -3.87 12.97
CA VAL A 7 -12.01 -3.80 11.50
C VAL A 7 -13.36 -3.24 11.06
N LYS A 8 -14.47 -3.66 11.70
CA LYS A 8 -15.82 -3.15 11.38
C LYS A 8 -15.93 -1.65 11.65
N ARG A 9 -15.43 -1.19 12.81
CA ARG A 9 -15.42 0.25 13.14
C ARG A 9 -14.60 1.05 12.14
N ALA A 10 -13.41 0.57 11.80
CA ALA A 10 -12.56 1.21 10.79
C ALA A 10 -13.25 1.28 9.42
N TYR A 11 -13.93 0.21 9.01
CA TYR A 11 -14.73 0.19 7.78
C TYR A 11 -15.88 1.21 7.82
N ASP A 12 -16.63 1.27 8.92
CA ASP A 12 -17.73 2.21 9.07
C ASP A 12 -17.25 3.66 9.03
N ARG A 13 -16.13 3.95 9.69
CA ARG A 13 -15.48 5.26 9.65
C ARG A 13 -15.01 5.63 8.25
N TYR A 14 -14.48 4.66 7.51
CA TYR A 14 -14.13 4.84 6.10
C TYR A 14 -15.35 5.18 5.24
N VAL A 15 -16.44 4.42 5.38
CA VAL A 15 -17.69 4.66 4.65
C VAL A 15 -18.27 6.02 4.99
N GLU A 16 -18.25 6.43 6.26
CA GLU A 16 -18.71 7.74 6.72
C GLU A 16 -17.92 8.87 6.03
N ILE A 17 -16.58 8.84 6.13
CA ILE A 17 -15.72 9.85 5.50
C ILE A 17 -15.92 9.89 3.98
N ASN A 18 -16.14 8.73 3.34
CA ASN A 18 -16.31 8.65 1.90
C ASN A 18 -17.67 9.16 1.39
N ARG A 19 -18.67 9.38 2.27
CA ARG A 19 -19.98 9.92 1.88
C ARG A 19 -20.04 11.46 1.84
N HIS A 20 -19.06 12.15 2.41
CA HIS A 20 -19.13 13.59 2.68
C HIS A 20 -18.44 14.51 1.64
N THR A 21 -18.21 14.03 0.40
CA THR A 21 -17.60 14.86 -0.66
C THR A 21 -18.64 15.26 -1.70
N GLU A 22 -19.30 16.40 -1.51
CA GLU A 22 -20.37 16.90 -2.42
C GLU A 22 -19.83 17.46 -3.75
N ASP A 23 -18.56 17.89 -3.82
CA ASP A 23 -17.98 18.54 -5.02
C ASP A 23 -16.64 17.96 -5.50
N GLU A 24 -16.09 16.95 -4.81
CA GLU A 24 -14.83 16.30 -5.17
C GLU A 24 -14.99 14.79 -5.23
N LYS A 25 -14.19 14.11 -6.08
CA LYS A 25 -14.14 12.65 -6.10
C LYS A 25 -13.82 12.13 -4.69
N SER A 26 -14.58 11.16 -4.24
CA SER A 26 -14.37 10.51 -2.94
C SER A 26 -13.02 9.79 -2.89
N ILE A 27 -12.52 9.51 -1.68
CA ILE A 27 -11.26 8.77 -1.47
C ILE A 27 -11.31 7.42 -2.20
N LYS A 28 -12.46 6.75 -2.18
CA LYS A 28 -12.72 5.51 -2.90
C LYS A 28 -12.57 5.68 -4.40
N GLU A 29 -13.25 6.66 -5.00
CA GLU A 29 -13.21 6.87 -6.45
C GLU A 29 -11.81 7.17 -6.95
N LEU A 30 -11.07 8.01 -6.22
CA LEU A 30 -9.69 8.32 -6.55
C LEU A 30 -8.77 7.10 -6.37
N GLY A 31 -9.00 6.29 -5.33
CA GLY A 31 -8.27 5.05 -5.06
C GLY A 31 -8.52 3.95 -6.07
N ASP A 32 -9.77 3.78 -6.52
CA ASP A 32 -10.17 2.79 -7.53
C ASP A 32 -9.67 3.19 -8.93
N GLU A 33 -9.81 4.46 -9.33
CA GLU A 33 -9.25 4.98 -10.59
C GLU A 33 -7.74 4.85 -10.63
N TYR A 34 -7.07 5.16 -9.51
CA TYR A 34 -5.65 4.92 -9.36
C TYR A 34 -5.31 3.44 -9.58
N THR A 35 -6.00 2.56 -8.86
CA THR A 35 -5.72 1.12 -8.86
C THR A 35 -5.80 0.61 -10.28
N TYR A 36 -6.94 0.86 -10.94
CA TYR A 36 -7.18 0.48 -12.33
C TYR A 36 -6.05 0.93 -13.28
N ARG A 37 -5.61 2.20 -13.19
CA ARG A 37 -4.54 2.73 -14.04
C ARG A 37 -3.21 2.01 -13.85
N VAL A 38 -2.87 1.68 -12.60
CA VAL A 38 -1.63 0.96 -12.29
C VAL A 38 -1.70 -0.49 -12.72
N GLU A 39 -2.82 -1.20 -12.53
CA GLU A 39 -2.95 -2.60 -12.97
C GLU A 39 -2.80 -2.69 -14.48
N ARG A 40 -3.55 -1.85 -15.21
CA ARG A 40 -3.48 -1.80 -16.67
C ARG A 40 -2.08 -1.49 -17.18
N ALA A 41 -1.37 -0.55 -16.55
CA ALA A 41 -0.01 -0.20 -16.93
C ALA A 41 1.00 -1.32 -16.64
N ILE A 42 0.80 -2.09 -15.56
CA ILE A 42 1.61 -3.27 -15.25
C ILE A 42 1.34 -4.38 -16.26
N GLU A 43 0.08 -4.65 -16.59
CA GLU A 43 -0.30 -5.63 -17.62
C GLU A 43 0.28 -5.24 -18.99
N ASP A 44 0.19 -3.97 -19.37
CA ASP A 44 0.79 -3.47 -20.61
C ASP A 44 2.33 -3.57 -20.61
N PHE A 45 2.97 -3.36 -19.46
CA PHE A 45 4.42 -3.55 -19.33
C PHE A 45 4.81 -5.02 -19.52
N ILE A 46 4.08 -5.94 -18.87
CA ILE A 46 4.33 -7.39 -18.92
C ILE A 46 4.10 -7.94 -20.33
N HIS A 47 2.98 -7.58 -20.96
CA HIS A 47 2.53 -8.21 -22.21
C HIS A 47 2.94 -7.46 -23.47
N ASN A 48 3.03 -6.13 -23.42
CA ASN A 48 3.22 -5.28 -24.61
C ASN A 48 4.60 -4.58 -24.65
N LYS A 49 5.50 -4.88 -23.69
CA LYS A 49 6.83 -4.22 -23.53
C LYS A 49 6.75 -2.69 -23.46
N ASN A 50 5.58 -2.13 -23.11
CA ASN A 50 5.40 -0.69 -23.09
C ASN A 50 6.18 -0.08 -21.91
N MET A 51 7.16 0.77 -22.20
CA MET A 51 8.08 1.35 -21.22
C MET A 51 7.49 2.54 -20.45
N SER A 52 6.23 2.92 -20.68
CA SER A 52 5.61 4.11 -20.07
C SER A 52 5.62 4.10 -18.54
N LEU A 53 5.64 2.91 -17.91
CA LEU A 53 5.76 2.76 -16.47
C LEU A 53 7.07 3.37 -15.91
N PHE A 54 8.12 3.44 -16.73
CA PHE A 54 9.47 3.91 -16.39
C PHE A 54 9.99 5.02 -17.31
N ALA A 55 9.14 5.57 -18.19
CA ALA A 55 9.56 6.60 -19.13
C ALA A 55 10.05 7.86 -18.36
N ASP A 56 11.24 8.34 -18.71
CA ASP A 56 11.93 9.43 -18.01
C ASP A 56 11.26 10.77 -18.28
N ASP A 57 10.22 11.16 -17.51
CA ASP A 57 9.63 12.52 -17.40
C ASP A 57 8.22 12.49 -16.76
N LYS A 58 7.37 13.49 -17.05
CA LYS A 58 6.00 13.67 -16.52
C LYS A 58 5.08 12.47 -16.78
N ASN A 59 5.48 11.56 -17.66
CA ASN A 59 4.71 10.39 -18.07
C ASN A 59 4.99 9.15 -17.23
N ASN A 60 5.96 9.18 -16.30
CA ASN A 60 6.19 8.08 -15.38
C ASN A 60 4.91 7.84 -14.54
N LEU A 61 4.24 6.73 -14.82
CA LEU A 61 2.91 6.42 -14.28
C LEU A 61 2.97 6.14 -12.78
N LEU A 62 4.04 5.49 -12.29
CA LEU A 62 4.27 5.24 -10.87
C LEU A 62 4.52 6.54 -10.10
N TYR A 63 5.24 7.49 -10.71
CA TYR A 63 5.50 8.82 -10.13
C TYR A 63 4.25 9.70 -10.11
N SER A 64 3.62 9.89 -11.28
CA SER A 64 2.47 10.78 -11.45
C SER A 64 1.27 10.37 -10.59
N ASN A 65 1.02 9.07 -10.47
CA ASN A 65 -0.08 8.55 -9.67
C ASN A 65 0.33 8.27 -8.22
N GLY A 66 1.62 8.00 -7.94
CA GLY A 66 2.13 7.87 -6.57
C GLY A 66 1.98 9.15 -5.74
N LYS A 67 1.85 10.33 -6.36
CA LYS A 67 1.51 11.60 -5.70
C LYS A 67 0.19 11.54 -4.93
N PHE A 68 -0.84 10.87 -5.47
CA PHE A 68 -2.15 10.78 -4.83
C PHE A 68 -2.06 9.95 -3.55
N TRP A 69 -1.39 8.81 -3.64
CA TRP A 69 -0.98 8.04 -2.49
C TRP A 69 -0.12 8.85 -1.52
N ALA A 70 0.87 9.61 -1.99
CA ALA A 70 1.68 10.48 -1.11
C ALA A 70 0.86 11.53 -0.34
N GLY A 71 -0.37 11.82 -0.78
CA GLY A 71 -1.32 12.68 -0.07
C GLY A 71 -2.18 11.95 0.99
N ILE A 72 -2.24 10.62 0.96
CA ILE A 72 -3.07 9.81 1.87
C ILE A 72 -2.19 9.16 2.94
N GLY A 73 -2.55 9.42 4.19
CA GLY A 73 -1.97 8.76 5.37
C GLY A 73 -0.73 9.45 5.95
N PRO A 74 0.00 8.76 6.83
CA PRO A 74 1.05 9.33 7.68
C PRO A 74 2.41 9.41 6.97
N GLY A 75 2.47 9.00 5.71
CA GLY A 75 3.64 9.03 4.84
C GLY A 75 3.67 10.24 3.91
N LYS A 76 3.11 11.37 4.33
CA LYS A 76 3.15 12.63 3.55
C LYS A 76 4.61 12.96 3.24
N MET A 77 4.97 12.90 1.97
CA MET A 77 6.36 12.91 1.52
C MET A 77 6.60 14.08 0.57
N ALA A 78 7.84 14.60 0.57
CA ALA A 78 8.27 15.56 -0.44
C ALA A 78 8.25 14.88 -1.81
N ARG A 79 7.44 15.43 -2.72
CA ARG A 79 7.24 14.94 -4.09
C ARG A 79 8.55 14.76 -4.87
N GLU A 80 9.56 15.58 -4.58
CA GLU A 80 10.85 15.59 -5.27
C GLU A 80 11.65 14.33 -4.97
N ASN A 81 11.72 13.91 -3.71
CA ASN A 81 12.48 12.73 -3.32
C ASN A 81 11.88 11.43 -3.88
N PHE A 82 10.54 11.35 -4.01
CA PHE A 82 9.88 10.18 -4.63
C PHE A 82 10.20 10.09 -6.12
N LYS A 83 10.39 11.23 -6.79
CA LYS A 83 10.83 11.29 -8.18
C LYS A 83 12.24 10.73 -8.32
N GLU A 84 13.16 11.26 -7.53
CA GLU A 84 14.58 10.88 -7.56
C GLU A 84 14.76 9.38 -7.29
N PHE A 85 14.00 8.83 -6.35
CA PHE A 85 13.98 7.39 -6.07
C PHE A 85 13.57 6.54 -7.29
N LEU A 86 12.49 6.92 -7.99
CA LEU A 86 11.96 6.18 -9.14
C LEU A 86 12.84 6.31 -10.39
N ASP A 87 13.55 7.44 -10.52
CA ASP A 87 14.42 7.70 -11.67
C ASP A 87 15.76 6.93 -11.58
N HIS A 88 16.11 6.40 -10.39
CA HIS A 88 17.36 5.67 -10.18
C HIS A 88 17.41 4.29 -10.87
N GLU A 89 18.50 4.02 -11.59
CA GLU A 89 18.67 2.79 -12.41
C GLU A 89 18.55 1.49 -11.60
N GLN A 90 19.09 1.45 -10.38
CA GLN A 90 18.95 0.27 -9.53
C GLN A 90 17.48 0.04 -9.13
N THR A 91 16.72 1.11 -8.87
CA THR A 91 15.29 1.03 -8.55
C THR A 91 14.51 0.49 -9.75
N LYS A 92 14.75 1.05 -10.94
CA LYS A 92 14.16 0.58 -12.20
C LYS A 92 14.46 -0.91 -12.44
N SER A 93 15.71 -1.34 -12.26
CA SER A 93 16.12 -2.73 -12.42
C SER A 93 15.38 -3.68 -11.46
N VAL A 94 15.21 -3.28 -10.20
CA VAL A 94 14.45 -4.07 -9.23
C VAL A 94 12.97 -4.11 -9.56
N ILE A 95 12.34 -2.99 -9.90
CA ILE A 95 10.91 -2.99 -10.28
C ILE A 95 10.70 -3.89 -11.51
N ARG A 96 11.59 -3.86 -12.51
CA ARG A 96 11.54 -4.79 -13.64
C ARG A 96 11.62 -6.24 -13.17
N SER A 97 12.55 -6.58 -12.28
CA SER A 97 12.66 -7.93 -11.72
C SER A 97 11.40 -8.37 -10.97
N ILE A 98 10.75 -7.46 -10.25
CA ILE A 98 9.43 -7.71 -9.64
C ILE A 98 8.41 -7.97 -10.76
N LEU A 99 8.14 -6.99 -11.62
CA LEU A 99 7.03 -7.09 -12.58
C LEU A 99 7.17 -8.21 -13.61
N THR A 100 8.39 -8.57 -13.98
CA THR A 100 8.67 -9.70 -14.90
C THR A 100 8.53 -11.06 -14.23
N ARG A 101 8.61 -11.15 -12.90
CA ARG A 101 8.16 -12.33 -12.17
C ARG A 101 6.64 -12.29 -12.21
N ASP A 102 6.06 -13.15 -13.04
CA ASP A 102 4.62 -13.22 -13.30
C ASP A 102 3.80 -13.21 -11.99
N PHE A 103 3.24 -12.04 -11.64
CA PHE A 103 2.39 -11.83 -10.46
C PHE A 103 0.93 -12.09 -10.82
N SER A 104 0.62 -13.27 -11.33
CA SER A 104 -0.77 -13.73 -11.33
C SER A 104 -1.25 -13.86 -9.88
N GLN A 105 -2.53 -13.53 -9.61
CA GLN A 105 -3.12 -13.56 -8.26
C GLN A 105 -3.02 -14.93 -7.54
N ASN A 106 -2.56 -15.98 -8.22
CA ASN A 106 -2.50 -17.36 -7.73
C ASN A 106 -1.12 -17.85 -7.26
N GLN A 107 -0.04 -17.06 -7.31
CA GLN A 107 1.27 -17.43 -6.72
C GLN A 107 1.94 -16.23 -6.05
N ASN A 108 2.66 -16.31 -4.93
CA ASN A 108 2.79 -17.28 -3.83
C ASN A 108 3.28 -16.39 -2.67
N ARG A 109 2.62 -16.40 -1.48
CA ARG A 109 3.03 -15.59 -0.32
C ARG A 109 4.54 -15.71 -0.03
N ASN A 110 5.17 -16.84 -0.37
CA ASN A 110 6.60 -17.06 -0.23
C ASN A 110 7.46 -16.23 -1.20
N LEU A 111 7.06 -16.05 -2.46
CA LEU A 111 7.75 -15.20 -3.45
C LEU A 111 7.71 -13.72 -3.02
N ILE A 112 6.59 -13.31 -2.42
CA ILE A 112 6.42 -11.98 -1.84
C ILE A 112 7.28 -11.83 -0.57
N ARG A 113 7.35 -12.86 0.29
CA ARG A 113 8.28 -12.87 1.44
C ARG A 113 9.74 -12.78 1.01
N GLU A 114 10.16 -13.55 0.01
CA GLU A 114 11.51 -13.48 -0.56
C GLU A 114 11.82 -12.10 -1.13
N TYR A 115 10.84 -11.47 -1.77
CA TYR A 115 10.94 -10.09 -2.23
C TYR A 115 11.19 -9.11 -1.07
N PHE A 116 10.48 -9.26 0.04
CA PHE A 116 10.66 -8.38 1.19
C PHE A 116 12.03 -8.53 1.86
N VAL A 117 12.53 -9.76 1.96
CA VAL A 117 13.90 -10.02 2.41
C VAL A 117 14.92 -9.34 1.51
N TYR A 118 14.65 -9.28 0.20
CA TYR A 118 15.50 -8.56 -0.76
C TYR A 118 15.38 -7.04 -0.63
N ARG A 119 14.17 -6.51 -0.38
CA ARG A 119 13.91 -5.07 -0.14
C ARG A 119 14.66 -4.53 1.08
N ASP A 120 14.77 -5.30 2.15
CA ASP A 120 15.52 -4.90 3.36
C ASP A 120 17.03 -4.71 3.08
N ARG A 121 17.51 -5.17 1.92
CA ARG A 121 18.90 -4.97 1.46
C ARG A 121 19.07 -3.74 0.55
N PHE A 122 18.00 -3.00 0.24
CA PHE A 122 17.97 -1.94 -0.78
C PHE A 122 18.46 -0.55 -0.28
N SER A 123 19.25 -0.52 0.79
CA SER A 123 19.62 0.68 1.57
C SER A 123 20.55 1.70 0.88
N TYR A 124 20.70 1.70 -0.45
CA TYR A 124 21.85 2.32 -1.13
C TYR A 124 21.51 3.39 -2.17
N LEU A 125 20.60 4.33 -1.87
CA LEU A 125 20.57 5.60 -2.59
C LEU A 125 21.29 6.67 -1.77
N GLN A 126 22.50 7.05 -2.18
CA GLN A 126 23.18 8.22 -1.63
C GLN A 126 22.48 9.49 -2.12
N GLY A 127 22.15 10.42 -1.22
CA GLY A 127 21.49 11.70 -1.56
C GLY A 127 19.97 11.72 -1.34
N VAL A 128 19.30 10.56 -1.38
CA VAL A 128 17.86 10.46 -1.07
C VAL A 128 17.67 10.29 0.43
N SER A 129 17.10 11.30 1.09
CA SER A 129 16.75 11.22 2.51
C SER A 129 15.59 10.21 2.71
N PHE A 130 15.86 9.11 3.44
CA PHE A 130 14.94 8.02 3.84
C PHE A 130 14.57 6.93 2.79
N PRO A 131 15.53 6.19 2.20
CA PRO A 131 15.28 5.16 1.16
C PRO A 131 14.23 4.09 1.53
N GLY A 132 14.07 3.78 2.83
CA GLY A 132 13.10 2.80 3.34
C GLY A 132 11.63 3.17 3.11
N ALA A 133 11.29 4.46 3.18
CA ALA A 133 9.92 4.93 2.97
C ALA A 133 9.51 4.85 1.50
N TYR A 134 10.42 5.17 0.57
CA TYR A 134 10.17 5.09 -0.87
C TYR A 134 10.00 3.66 -1.35
N THR A 135 10.86 2.75 -0.88
CA THR A 135 10.75 1.32 -1.19
C THR A 135 9.46 0.71 -0.64
N ASN A 136 9.03 1.09 0.58
CA ASN A 136 7.74 0.68 1.12
C ASN A 136 6.57 1.16 0.27
N ARG A 137 6.64 2.40 -0.21
CA ARG A 137 5.57 2.98 -1.01
C ARG A 137 5.46 2.29 -2.37
N LEU A 138 6.60 2.12 -3.03
CA LEU A 138 6.69 1.36 -4.28
C LEU A 138 6.10 -0.04 -4.12
N PHE A 139 6.44 -0.73 -3.03
CA PHE A 139 5.87 -2.05 -2.75
C PHE A 139 4.35 -2.02 -2.60
N THR A 140 3.80 -1.10 -1.79
CA THR A 140 2.35 -0.97 -1.62
C THR A 140 1.64 -0.73 -2.97
N ILE A 141 2.26 0.04 -3.86
CA ILE A 141 1.73 0.32 -5.19
C ILE A 141 1.72 -0.93 -6.08
N LEU A 142 2.84 -1.66 -6.08
CA LEU A 142 3.02 -2.85 -6.93
C LEU A 142 2.24 -4.06 -6.41
N LEU A 143 2.05 -4.19 -5.10
CA LEU A 143 1.52 -5.38 -4.43
C LEU A 143 0.29 -5.06 -3.57
N ARG A 144 -0.59 -4.20 -4.09
CA ARG A 144 -1.82 -3.69 -3.45
C ARG A 144 -2.85 -4.75 -3.06
N ASP A 145 -2.92 -5.87 -3.77
CA ASP A 145 -3.87 -6.96 -3.46
C ASP A 145 -3.56 -7.65 -2.13
N ILE A 146 -2.32 -7.56 -1.70
CA ILE A 146 -1.76 -8.29 -0.55
C ILE A 146 -1.12 -7.37 0.49
N SER A 147 -1.11 -6.06 0.25
CA SER A 147 -0.54 -5.05 1.14
C SER A 147 -1.60 -4.08 1.64
N THR A 148 -1.22 -3.36 2.69
CA THR A 148 -1.99 -2.24 3.24
C THR A 148 -1.46 -0.92 2.66
N THR A 149 -2.23 0.13 2.86
CA THR A 149 -1.83 1.49 2.42
C THR A 149 -0.80 2.16 3.32
N ILE A 150 -0.48 1.54 4.46
CA ILE A 150 0.41 2.06 5.50
C ILE A 150 1.86 1.87 5.06
N SER A 151 2.57 2.94 4.69
CA SER A 151 4.00 2.87 4.32
C SER A 151 4.97 3.10 5.49
N ASN A 152 4.46 3.52 6.64
CA ASN A 152 5.22 3.81 7.86
C ASN A 152 5.27 2.57 8.76
N GLU A 153 6.47 2.07 9.05
CA GLU A 153 6.68 0.86 9.82
C GLU A 153 6.16 0.95 11.26
N LYS A 154 6.40 2.08 11.94
CA LYS A 154 5.91 2.27 13.31
C LYS A 154 4.39 2.16 13.38
N ILE A 155 3.70 2.81 12.45
CA ILE A 155 2.23 2.80 12.38
C ILE A 155 1.71 1.42 12.03
N LEU A 156 2.39 0.71 11.13
CA LEU A 156 2.03 -0.66 10.79
C LEU A 156 2.17 -1.60 12.00
N ILE A 157 3.21 -1.41 12.82
CA ILE A 157 3.39 -2.11 14.09
C ILE A 157 2.26 -1.77 15.07
N ASP A 158 1.88 -0.49 15.20
CA ASP A 158 0.78 -0.07 16.08
C ASP A 158 -0.54 -0.74 15.67
N VAL A 159 -0.86 -0.75 14.37
CA VAL A 159 -2.05 -1.44 13.83
C VAL A 159 -1.97 -2.95 14.07
N ALA A 160 -0.83 -3.58 13.80
CA ALA A 160 -0.66 -5.01 14.01
C ALA A 160 -0.85 -5.40 15.49
N ASN A 161 -0.26 -4.63 16.42
CA ASN A 161 -0.41 -4.84 17.84
C ASN A 161 -1.87 -4.65 18.30
N ALA A 162 -2.58 -3.65 17.79
CA ALA A 162 -4.00 -3.43 18.09
C ALA A 162 -4.90 -4.58 17.59
N MET A 163 -4.50 -5.24 16.51
CA MET A 163 -5.16 -6.44 15.99
C MET A 163 -4.75 -7.73 16.71
N GLY A 164 -3.89 -7.64 17.73
CA GLY A 164 -3.37 -8.79 18.48
C GLY A 164 -2.35 -9.63 17.71
N LEU A 165 -1.73 -9.08 16.67
CA LEU A 165 -0.75 -9.78 15.84
C LEU A 165 0.65 -9.68 16.46
N PHE A 166 1.35 -10.81 16.53
CA PHE A 166 2.72 -10.84 17.02
C PHE A 166 3.67 -10.20 16.01
N THR A 167 4.37 -9.15 16.42
CA THR A 167 5.23 -8.33 15.54
C THR A 167 6.72 -8.64 15.66
N ASN A 168 7.17 -9.31 16.73
CA ASN A 168 8.60 -9.56 16.92
C ASN A 168 9.20 -10.42 15.80
N ASN A 169 10.39 -10.05 15.35
CA ASN A 169 11.15 -10.71 14.28
C ASN A 169 10.44 -10.75 12.91
N LYS A 170 9.42 -9.91 12.69
CA LYS A 170 8.80 -9.75 11.36
C LYS A 170 9.40 -8.57 10.63
N SER A 171 9.76 -8.78 9.37
CA SER A 171 10.07 -7.69 8.45
C SER A 171 8.83 -6.83 8.19
N PHE A 172 9.04 -5.56 7.79
CA PHE A 172 7.95 -4.66 7.38
C PHE A 172 6.98 -5.33 6.40
N GLY A 173 7.53 -6.11 5.48
CA GLY A 173 6.75 -6.79 4.48
C GLY A 173 5.89 -7.95 4.98
N GLU A 174 6.43 -8.73 5.90
CA GLU A 174 5.63 -9.75 6.58
C GLU A 174 4.52 -9.10 7.40
N LEU A 175 4.77 -7.94 8.01
CA LEU A 175 3.74 -7.17 8.70
C LEU A 175 2.64 -6.70 7.73
N GLN A 176 2.98 -6.22 6.53
CA GLN A 176 2.00 -5.87 5.48
C GLN A 176 1.07 -7.04 5.19
N LEU A 177 1.65 -8.23 4.94
CA LEU A 177 0.89 -9.44 4.61
C LEU A 177 0.02 -9.92 5.77
N TYR A 178 0.54 -9.85 7.00
CA TYR A 178 -0.20 -10.29 8.18
C TYR A 178 -1.39 -9.38 8.46
N VAL A 179 -1.17 -8.07 8.52
CA VAL A 179 -2.24 -7.09 8.75
C VAL A 179 -3.28 -7.17 7.65
N ARG A 180 -2.86 -7.27 6.38
CA ARG A 180 -3.78 -7.43 5.25
C ARG A 180 -4.57 -8.74 5.34
N SER A 181 -3.91 -9.86 5.61
CA SER A 181 -4.58 -11.17 5.71
C SER A 181 -5.61 -11.21 6.83
N GLU A 182 -5.32 -10.60 7.99
CA GLU A 182 -6.27 -10.57 9.10
C GLU A 182 -7.43 -9.60 8.83
N THR A 183 -7.15 -8.46 8.18
CA THR A 183 -8.19 -7.54 7.70
C THR A 183 -9.13 -8.25 6.73
N ASP A 184 -8.58 -8.95 5.73
CA ASP A 184 -9.36 -9.70 4.75
C ASP A 184 -10.20 -10.81 5.38
N LYS A 185 -9.65 -11.52 6.37
CA LYS A 185 -10.37 -12.54 7.13
C LYS A 185 -11.58 -11.93 7.86
N CYS A 186 -11.38 -10.84 8.60
CA CYS A 186 -12.49 -10.17 9.28
C CYS A 186 -13.54 -9.63 8.31
N LEU A 187 -13.14 -9.07 7.17
CA LEU A 187 -14.10 -8.62 6.15
C LEU A 187 -14.92 -9.78 5.58
N LYS A 188 -14.36 -10.98 5.47
CA LYS A 188 -15.11 -12.20 5.06
C LYS A 188 -16.10 -12.61 6.14
N GLU A 189 -15.67 -12.67 7.40
CA GLU A 189 -16.54 -12.99 8.54
C GLU A 189 -17.72 -12.02 8.69
N LEU A 190 -17.49 -10.74 8.37
CA LEU A 190 -18.51 -9.68 8.40
C LEU A 190 -19.40 -9.65 7.15
N GLY A 191 -19.17 -10.49 6.13
CA GLY A 191 -19.91 -10.48 4.87
C GLY A 191 -19.62 -9.26 3.97
N LEU A 192 -18.55 -8.50 4.24
CA LEU A 192 -18.19 -7.27 3.54
C LEU A 192 -17.14 -7.47 2.44
N TYR A 193 -16.41 -8.58 2.46
CA TYR A 193 -15.23 -8.79 1.59
C TYR A 193 -15.51 -8.62 0.09
N ASN A 194 -16.62 -9.18 -0.40
CA ASN A 194 -16.99 -9.11 -1.81
C ASN A 194 -17.59 -7.74 -2.21
N GLN A 195 -17.97 -6.92 -1.23
CA GLN A 195 -18.46 -5.56 -1.45
C GLN A 195 -17.32 -4.52 -1.49
N CYS A 196 -16.14 -4.92 -1.03
CA CYS A 196 -14.95 -4.08 -0.98
C CYS A 196 -14.11 -4.25 -2.26
N SER A 197 -13.73 -3.13 -2.87
CA SER A 197 -12.69 -3.12 -3.92
C SER A 197 -11.33 -3.52 -3.35
N THR A 198 -10.33 -3.75 -4.21
CA THR A 198 -8.93 -3.95 -3.76
C THR A 198 -8.45 -2.76 -2.91
N PHE A 199 -8.82 -1.54 -3.31
CA PHE A 199 -8.48 -0.33 -2.59
C PHE A 199 -9.14 -0.28 -1.21
N ASP A 200 -10.44 -0.56 -1.13
CA ASP A 200 -11.18 -0.60 0.14
C ASP A 200 -10.47 -1.52 1.15
N LYS A 201 -10.15 -2.74 0.72
CA LYS A 201 -9.46 -3.72 1.57
C LYS A 201 -8.07 -3.24 2.03
N ALA A 202 -7.38 -2.45 1.20
CA ALA A 202 -6.05 -1.96 1.52
C ALA A 202 -6.10 -0.81 2.52
N VAL A 203 -7.08 0.07 2.38
CA VAL A 203 -7.17 1.32 3.14
C VAL A 203 -7.78 1.12 4.53
N ILE A 204 -8.58 0.09 4.75
CA ILE A 204 -9.23 -0.16 6.05
C ILE A 204 -8.22 -0.26 7.20
N SER A 205 -7.05 -0.89 6.99
CA SER A 205 -6.00 -0.95 8.02
C SER A 205 -5.47 0.43 8.43
N TRP A 206 -5.49 1.41 7.52
CA TRP A 206 -5.17 2.80 7.86
C TRP A 206 -6.26 3.44 8.74
N PHE A 207 -7.52 3.14 8.48
CA PHE A 207 -8.63 3.61 9.31
C PHE A 207 -8.62 2.97 10.71
N ILE A 208 -8.05 1.78 10.87
CA ILE A 208 -7.77 1.23 12.21
C ILE A 208 -6.84 2.18 12.99
N HIS A 209 -5.77 2.69 12.37
CA HIS A 209 -4.88 3.64 13.04
C HIS A 209 -5.58 4.97 13.40
N ILE A 210 -6.46 5.47 12.52
CA ILE A 210 -7.28 6.65 12.80
C ILE A 210 -8.15 6.40 14.05
N GLU A 211 -8.83 5.26 14.12
CA GLU A 211 -9.64 4.88 15.28
C GLU A 211 -8.80 4.81 16.56
N LEU A 212 -7.60 4.22 16.50
CA LEU A 212 -6.69 4.17 17.65
C LEU A 212 -6.29 5.56 18.14
N THR A 213 -6.00 6.48 17.21
CA THR A 213 -5.60 7.85 17.55
C THR A 213 -6.76 8.66 18.14
N ALA A 214 -7.98 8.46 17.63
CA ALA A 214 -9.18 9.09 18.14
C ALA A 214 -9.51 8.62 19.57
N MET A 215 -9.31 7.32 19.89
CA MET A 215 -9.54 6.78 21.23
C MET A 215 -8.57 7.34 22.28
N VAL A 216 -7.35 7.70 21.90
CA VAL A 216 -6.34 8.26 22.83
C VAL A 216 -6.57 9.76 23.09
N THR A 217 -7.31 10.44 22.22
CA THR A 217 -7.51 11.91 22.27
C THR A 217 -8.87 12.33 22.84
N MET A 218 -9.76 11.39 23.14
CA MET A 218 -11.00 11.66 23.88
C MET A 218 -10.75 11.47 25.40
N PRO A 219 -10.84 12.55 26.22
CA PRO A 219 -10.69 12.48 27.67
C PRO A 219 -11.83 11.73 28.37
#